data_AF-A0A8T7D9D3-F1
#
_entry.id   AF-A0A8T7D9D3-F1
#
_cell.length_a   1.000
_cell.length_b   1.000
_cell.length_c   1.000
_cell.angle_alpha   90.00
_cell.angle_beta   90.00
_cell.angle_gamma   90.00
#
_symmetry.space_group_name_H-M   'P 1'
#
loop_
_entity.id
_entity.type
_entity.pdbx_description
1 polymer ?
#
loop_
_entity_poly.entity_id
_entity_poly.type
_entity_poly.pdbx_seq_one_letter_code
_entity_poly.pdbx_strand_id
1 'polypeptide(L)'
;MLSILRFVSLILLLCVTITPLVGLGLAATEFGTRWLVRDVLPAIFASMSNDRLLVQAADGTLLSSLTLTGITHHATHSMAKPTFVDSVHLQWHPGALFSGLLHIQDLRIDGIHHDIPHENSPPDP
;
A
#
# COMPACT_ATOMS: atom_id res chain seq x y z
N MET A 1 -42.07 15.28 3.40
CA MET A 1 -40.89 15.38 2.50
C MET A 1 -39.68 16.04 3.16
N LEU A 2 -39.83 17.20 3.83
CA LEU A 2 -38.71 17.92 4.45
C LEU A 2 -37.97 17.15 5.57
N SER A 3 -38.67 16.34 6.38
CA SER A 3 -38.02 15.49 7.41
C SER A 3 -37.20 14.35 6.81
N ILE A 4 -37.67 13.72 5.72
CA ILE A 4 -36.95 12.61 5.07
C ILE A 4 -35.65 13.12 4.43
N LEU A 5 -35.69 14.27 3.76
CA LEU A 5 -34.49 14.89 3.18
C LEU A 5 -33.46 15.28 4.26
N ARG A 6 -33.91 15.75 5.42
CA ARG A 6 -33.06 16.04 6.58
C ARG A 6 -32.43 14.78 7.16
N PHE A 7 -33.20 13.69 7.28
CA PHE A 7 -32.67 12.40 7.73
C PHE A 7 -31.63 11.84 6.76
N VAL A 8 -31.90 11.89 5.45
CA VAL A 8 -30.94 11.45 4.43
C VAL A 8 -29.66 12.31 4.45
N SER A 9 -29.80 13.63 4.58
CA SER A 9 -28.66 14.56 4.69
C SER A 9 -27.82 14.27 5.94
N LEU A 10 -28.45 14.01 7.09
CA LEU A 10 -27.77 13.62 8.32
C LEU A 10 -27.02 12.29 8.19
N ILE A 11 -27.64 11.28 7.56
CA ILE A 11 -26.99 9.98 7.32
C ILE A 11 -25.80 10.14 6.38
N LEU A 12 -25.94 10.93 5.31
CA LEU A 12 -24.84 11.21 4.38
C LEU A 12 -23.68 11.92 5.08
N LEU A 13 -23.97 12.96 5.87
CA LEU A 13 -22.99 13.69 6.65
C LEU A 13 -22.29 12.77 7.67
N LEU A 14 -23.06 11.89 8.33
CA LEU A 14 -22.52 10.92 9.27
C LEU A 14 -21.60 9.91 8.57
N CYS A 15 -21.98 9.37 7.42
CA CYS A 15 -21.10 8.50 6.63
C CYS A 15 -19.81 9.23 6.24
N VAL A 16 -19.92 10.43 5.68
CA VAL A 16 -18.76 11.24 5.24
C VAL A 16 -17.81 11.55 6.39
N THR A 17 -18.30 11.73 7.62
CA THR A 17 -17.47 12.04 8.79
C THR A 17 -16.91 10.79 9.47
N ILE A 18 -17.64 9.68 9.47
CA ILE A 18 -17.17 8.41 10.05
C ILE A 18 -16.08 7.78 9.19
N THR A 19 -16.18 7.81 7.86
CA THR A 19 -15.19 7.20 6.96
C THR A 19 -13.75 7.64 7.23
N PRO A 20 -13.41 8.94 7.30
CA PRO A 20 -12.04 9.36 7.60
C PRO A 20 -11.63 9.01 9.04
N LEU A 21 -12.57 9.00 9.99
CA LEU A 21 -12.29 8.65 11.37
C LEU A 21 -11.92 7.17 11.51
N VAL A 22 -12.65 6.29 10.82
CA VAL A 22 -12.35 4.86 10.73
C VAL A 22 -11.02 4.63 9.99
N GLY A 23 -10.79 5.34 8.88
CA GLY A 23 -9.53 5.27 8.15
C GLY A 23 -8.31 5.66 9.00
N LEU A 24 -8.42 6.73 9.78
CA LEU A 24 -7.40 7.15 10.75
C LEU A 24 -7.20 6.13 11.86
N GLY A 25 -8.29 5.57 12.41
CA GLY A 25 -8.22 4.53 13.44
C GLY A 25 -7.53 3.26 12.93
N LEU A 26 -7.79 2.86 11.69
CA LEU A 26 -7.13 1.72 11.06
C LEU A 26 -5.63 2.01 10.81
N ALA A 27 -5.30 3.20 10.31
CA ALA A 27 -3.90 3.61 10.11
C ALA A 27 -3.11 3.75 11.42
N ALA A 28 -3.79 4.08 12.53
CA ALA A 28 -3.19 4.20 13.85
C ALA A 28 -2.91 2.85 14.51
N THR A 29 -3.58 1.78 14.08
CA THR A 29 -3.49 0.46 14.69
C THR A 29 -2.65 -0.48 13.85
N GLU A 30 -1.93 -1.38 14.51
CA GLU A 30 -1.13 -2.40 13.84
C GLU A 30 -2.04 -3.37 13.06
N PHE A 31 -3.19 -3.71 13.63
CA PHE A 31 -4.19 -4.55 12.97
C PHE A 31 -4.75 -3.88 11.70
N GLY A 32 -5.14 -2.61 11.79
CA GLY A 32 -5.68 -1.88 10.64
C GLY A 32 -4.63 -1.66 9.55
N THR A 33 -3.38 -1.41 9.95
CA THR A 33 -2.24 -1.31 9.03
C THR A 33 -1.98 -2.63 8.31
N ARG A 34 -1.97 -3.75 9.04
CA ARG A 34 -1.83 -5.10 8.44
C ARG A 34 -2.95 -5.41 7.45
N TRP A 35 -4.20 -5.13 7.82
CA TRP A 35 -5.33 -5.32 6.93
C TRP A 35 -5.24 -4.43 5.68
N LEU A 36 -4.89 -3.16 5.83
CA LEU A 36 -4.75 -2.23 4.70
C LEU A 36 -3.64 -2.67 3.75
N VAL A 37 -2.48 -3.05 4.28
CA VAL A 37 -1.35 -3.50 3.47
C VAL A 37 -1.64 -4.84 2.79
N ARG A 38 -2.33 -5.77 3.45
CA ARG A 38 -2.57 -7.12 2.93
C ARG A 38 -3.74 -7.20 1.96
N ASP A 39 -4.82 -6.46 2.21
CA ASP A 39 -6.07 -6.60 1.46
C ASP A 39 -6.34 -5.39 0.56
N VAL A 40 -6.08 -4.16 1.05
CA VAL A 40 -6.42 -2.94 0.30
C VAL A 40 -5.32 -2.57 -0.70
N LEU A 41 -4.06 -2.61 -0.29
CA LEU A 41 -2.93 -2.21 -1.14
C LEU A 41 -2.84 -3.05 -2.43
N PRO A 42 -2.96 -4.39 -2.38
CA PRO A 42 -2.98 -5.21 -3.59
C PRO A 42 -4.16 -4.90 -4.52
N ALA A 43 -5.34 -4.63 -3.95
CA ALA A 43 -6.52 -4.28 -4.72
C ALA A 43 -6.36 -2.93 -5.44
N ILE A 44 -5.76 -1.93 -4.77
CA ILE A 44 -5.44 -0.64 -5.38
C ILE A 44 -4.42 -0.80 -6.50
N PHE A 45 -3.33 -1.55 -6.27
CA PHE A 45 -2.31 -1.78 -7.28
C PHE A 45 -2.87 -2.50 -8.51
N ALA A 46 -3.68 -3.54 -8.30
CA ALA A 46 -4.36 -4.24 -9.37
C ALA A 46 -5.30 -3.31 -10.16
N SER A 47 -5.99 -2.38 -9.49
CA SER A 47 -6.87 -1.44 -10.17
C SER A 47 -6.13 -0.34 -10.96
N MET A 48 -4.95 0.11 -10.49
CA MET A 48 -4.22 1.23 -11.10
C MET A 48 -3.27 0.81 -12.21
N SER A 49 -2.57 -0.30 -12.01
CA SER A 49 -1.47 -0.75 -12.88
C SER A 49 -1.75 -2.07 -13.58
N ASN A 50 -2.86 -2.73 -13.23
CA ASN A 50 -3.15 -4.12 -13.59
C ASN A 50 -2.09 -5.13 -13.09
N ASP A 51 -1.07 -4.68 -12.34
CA ASP A 51 -0.03 -5.53 -11.74
C ASP A 51 -0.51 -6.15 -10.44
N ARG A 52 0.13 -7.27 -10.05
CA ARG A 52 -0.15 -7.92 -8.77
C ARG A 52 0.96 -7.62 -7.78
N LEU A 53 0.60 -6.93 -6.70
CA LEU A 53 1.46 -6.73 -5.55
C LEU A 53 1.00 -7.68 -4.43
N LEU A 54 1.92 -8.42 -3.84
CA LEU A 54 1.66 -9.25 -2.67
C LEU A 54 2.63 -8.84 -1.56
N VAL A 55 2.13 -8.67 -0.35
CA VAL A 55 2.92 -8.36 0.84
C VAL A 55 2.61 -9.42 1.89
N GLN A 56 3.64 -10.09 2.42
CA GLN A 56 3.45 -11.20 3.36
C GLN A 56 3.14 -10.70 4.76
N ALA A 57 3.90 -9.73 5.24
CA ALA A 57 3.69 -9.15 6.56
C ALA A 57 3.97 -7.64 6.57
N ALA A 58 3.30 -6.99 7.52
CA ALA A 58 3.48 -5.59 7.84
C ALA A 58 3.58 -5.47 9.37
N ASP A 59 4.62 -4.82 9.84
CA ASP A 59 4.86 -4.55 11.25
C ASP A 59 4.93 -3.05 11.51
N GLY A 60 4.37 -2.64 12.64
CA GLY A 60 4.20 -1.23 12.99
C GLY A 60 2.87 -0.65 12.49
N THR A 61 2.83 0.67 12.34
CA THR A 61 1.59 1.39 11.98
C THR A 61 1.86 2.42 10.91
N LEU A 62 0.83 2.74 10.10
CA LEU A 62 0.94 3.83 9.13
C LEU A 62 1.21 5.17 9.80
N LEU A 63 0.72 5.41 11.02
CA LEU A 63 1.04 6.63 11.78
C LEU A 63 2.41 6.59 12.49
N SER A 64 3.27 5.63 12.16
CA SER A 64 4.60 5.48 12.76
C SER A 64 5.57 4.85 11.74
N SER A 65 6.58 4.12 12.23
CA SER A 65 7.43 3.27 11.41
C SER A 65 6.63 2.08 10.88
N LEU A 66 6.74 1.81 9.57
CA LEU A 66 6.15 0.68 8.89
C LEU A 66 7.25 -0.18 8.29
N THR A 67 7.27 -1.47 8.64
CA THR A 67 8.15 -2.46 8.00
C THR A 67 7.29 -3.44 7.22
N LEU A 68 7.55 -3.54 5.93
CA LEU A 68 6.91 -4.50 5.03
C LEU A 68 7.91 -5.60 4.72
N THR A 69 7.48 -6.85 4.72
CA THR A 69 8.34 -8.00 4.42
C THR A 69 7.72 -8.93 3.38
N GLY A 70 8.58 -9.58 2.62
CA GLY A 70 8.20 -10.56 1.60
C GLY A 70 7.32 -9.95 0.51
N ILE A 71 7.75 -8.81 -0.05
CA ILE A 71 6.99 -8.12 -1.09
C ILE A 71 7.29 -8.80 -2.43
N THR A 72 6.24 -9.15 -3.18
CA THR A 72 6.36 -9.72 -4.52
C THR A 72 5.55 -8.89 -5.50
N HIS A 73 6.21 -8.41 -6.54
CA HIS A 73 5.59 -7.67 -7.63
C HIS A 73 5.60 -8.50 -8.91
N HIS A 74 4.43 -8.70 -9.50
CA HIS A 74 4.25 -9.34 -10.80
C HIS A 74 3.71 -8.28 -11.77
N ALA A 75 4.55 -7.90 -12.74
CA ALA A 75 4.15 -7.02 -13.82
C ALA A 75 3.28 -7.78 -14.82
N THR A 76 2.04 -7.33 -15.05
CA THR A 76 1.09 -8.05 -15.92
C THR A 76 1.45 -7.94 -17.40
N HIS A 77 2.18 -6.89 -17.78
CA HIS A 77 2.62 -6.66 -19.16
C HIS A 77 4.01 -7.20 -19.48
N SER A 78 4.69 -7.82 -18.51
CA SER A 78 6.02 -8.39 -18.72
C SER A 78 5.97 -9.91 -18.60
N MET A 79 6.56 -10.60 -19.58
CA MET A 79 6.92 -12.02 -19.44
C MET A 79 8.10 -12.21 -18.45
N ALA A 80 8.61 -11.11 -17.88
CA ALA A 80 9.64 -11.17 -16.84
C ALA A 80 9.11 -11.87 -15.59
N LYS A 81 10.02 -12.58 -14.93
CA LYS A 81 9.75 -13.20 -13.65
C LYS A 81 9.41 -12.15 -12.58
N PRO A 82 8.70 -12.55 -11.52
CA PRO A 82 8.38 -11.66 -10.41
C PRO A 82 9.62 -11.01 -9.81
N THR A 83 9.46 -9.75 -9.41
CA THR A 83 10.46 -9.06 -8.58
C THR A 83 10.13 -9.32 -7.12
N PHE A 84 11.12 -9.77 -6.37
CA PHE A 84 11.00 -10.01 -4.94
C PHE A 84 11.79 -8.95 -4.17
N VAL A 85 11.22 -8.46 -3.07
CA VAL A 85 11.86 -7.56 -2.13
C VAL A 85 11.72 -8.14 -0.74
N ASP A 86 12.86 -8.41 -0.10
CA ASP A 86 12.89 -9.04 1.23
C ASP A 86 12.17 -8.17 2.27
N SER A 87 12.58 -6.90 2.36
CA SER A 87 11.96 -5.97 3.30
C SER A 87 12.05 -4.51 2.86
N VAL A 88 11.02 -3.73 3.20
CA VAL A 88 10.97 -2.28 3.05
C VAL A 88 10.63 -1.68 4.40
N HIS A 89 11.55 -0.88 4.94
CA HIS A 89 11.34 -0.10 6.14
C HIS A 89 11.09 1.36 5.77
N LEU A 90 9.98 1.91 6.24
CA LEU A 90 9.54 3.27 6.00
C LEU A 90 9.30 3.96 7.34
N GLN A 91 10.07 5.00 7.63
CA GLN A 91 9.76 5.96 8.67
C GLN A 91 9.40 7.29 8.04
N TRP A 92 8.29 7.85 8.46
CA TRP A 92 7.76 9.07 7.88
C TRP A 92 6.99 9.87 8.93
N HIS A 93 6.74 11.14 8.66
CA HIS A 93 6.01 12.02 9.56
C HIS A 93 4.53 12.10 9.13
N PRO A 94 3.60 11.38 9.79
CA PRO A 94 2.20 11.34 9.38
C PRO A 94 1.52 12.71 9.48
N GLY A 95 1.98 13.57 10.40
CA GLY A 95 1.50 14.94 10.53
C GLY A 95 1.65 15.77 9.25
N ALA A 96 2.65 15.46 8.42
CA ALA A 96 2.91 16.20 7.18
C ALA A 96 1.81 15.97 6.13
N LEU A 97 1.07 14.85 6.16
CA LEU A 97 -0.02 14.64 5.21
C LEU A 97 -1.17 15.64 5.39
N PHE A 98 -1.39 16.13 6.61
CA PHE A 98 -2.37 17.19 6.84
C PHE A 98 -1.97 18.51 6.18
N SER A 99 -0.68 18.68 5.89
CA SER A 99 -0.16 19.78 5.06
C SER A 99 -0.08 19.44 3.56
N GLY A 100 -0.55 18.25 3.16
CA GLY A 100 -0.50 17.77 1.77
C GLY A 100 0.87 17.23 1.35
N LEU A 101 1.78 17.00 2.30
CA LEU A 101 3.15 16.56 2.03
C LEU A 101 3.40 15.17 2.60
N LEU A 102 4.06 14.31 1.82
CA LEU A 102 4.61 13.06 2.32
C LEU A 102 6.05 13.30 2.77
N HIS A 103 6.27 13.40 4.08
CA HIS A 103 7.61 13.61 4.63
C HIS A 103 8.21 12.27 5.06
N ILE A 104 9.08 11.70 4.22
CA ILE A 104 9.82 10.48 4.48
C ILE A 104 11.09 10.84 5.26
N GLN A 105 11.26 10.25 6.44
CA GLN A 105 12.43 10.45 7.30
C GLN A 105 13.50 9.39 6.99
N ASP A 106 13.09 8.14 6.84
CA ASP A 106 13.95 7.02 6.49
C ASP A 106 13.21 6.08 5.54
N LEU A 107 13.90 5.66 4.48
CA LEU A 107 13.41 4.64 3.56
C LEU A 107 14.56 3.70 3.30
N ARG A 108 14.40 2.47 3.76
CA ARG A 108 15.36 1.40 3.55
C ARG A 108 14.70 0.24 2.82
N ILE A 109 15.35 -0.22 1.77
CA ILE A 109 14.91 -1.36 0.97
C ILE A 109 16.05 -2.36 1.01
N ASP A 110 15.77 -3.57 1.50
CA ASP A 110 16.73 -4.66 1.56
C ASP A 110 16.29 -5.79 0.62
N GLY A 111 17.26 -6.42 -0.02
CA GLY A 111 17.06 -7.66 -0.79
C GLY A 111 16.16 -7.53 -2.01
N ILE A 112 16.57 -6.72 -3.00
CA ILE A 112 15.86 -6.65 -4.29
C ILE A 112 16.40 -7.78 -5.19
N HIS A 113 15.52 -8.72 -5.53
CA HIS A 113 15.81 -9.81 -6.43
C HIS A 113 14.98 -9.65 -7.71
N HIS A 114 15.67 -9.45 -8.82
CA HIS A 114 15.06 -9.40 -10.14
C HIS A 114 15.76 -10.43 -11.03
N ASP A 115 15.01 -11.44 -11.45
CA ASP A 115 15.53 -12.43 -12.39
C ASP A 115 15.54 -11.82 -13.80
N ILE A 116 16.70 -11.37 -14.25
CA ILE A 116 16.90 -10.91 -15.63
C ILE A 116 16.81 -12.15 -16.54
N PRO A 117 15.89 -12.19 -17.53
CA PRO A 117 15.87 -13.26 -18.50
C PRO A 117 17.22 -13.31 -19.23
N HIS A 118 17.91 -14.44 -19.14
CA HIS A 118 19.14 -14.66 -19.89
C HIS A 118 18.77 -14.75 -21.38
N GLU A 119 18.90 -13.66 -22.11
CA GLU A 119 18.83 -13.70 -23.56
C GLU A 119 20.04 -14.50 -24.05
N ASN A 120 19.74 -15.56 -24.82
CA ASN A 120 20.72 -16.52 -25.30
C ASN A 120 21.86 -15.78 -26.03
N SER A 121 23.05 -15.77 -25.45
CA SER A 121 24.25 -15.37 -26.19
C SER A 121 24.42 -16.33 -27.37
N PRO A 122 24.61 -15.83 -28.60
CA PRO A 122 24.90 -16.71 -29.74
C PRO A 122 26.19 -17.48 -29.47
N PRO A 123 26.32 -18.74 -29.93
CA PRO A 123 27.57 -19.47 -29.79
C PRO A 123 28.66 -18.73 -30.56
N ASP A 124 29.77 -18.41 -29.87
CA ASP A 124 30.97 -17.88 -30.51
C ASP A 124 31.48 -18.85 -31.60
N PRO A 125 31.95 -18.33 -32.75
CA PRO A 125 32.35 -19.12 -33.92
C PRO A 125 33.61 -19.98 -33.72
#